data_AF-B4UJ07-F1
#
_entry.id   AF-B4UJ07-F1
#
_cell.length_a   1.000
_cell.length_b   1.000
_cell.length_c   1.000
_cell.angle_alpha   90.00
_cell.angle_beta   90.00
_cell.angle_gamma   90.00
#
_symmetry.space_group_name_H-M   'P 1'
#
loop_
_entity.id
_entity.type
_entity.pdbx_description
1 polymer ?
#
loop_
_entity_poly.entity_id
_entity_poly.type
_entity_poly.pdbx_seq_one_letter_code
_entity_poly.pdbx_strand_id
1 'polypeptide(L)'
;MRGFPQADHRRDPRLAVSAPAVLAASDGRWDVIAEDFAAGGCRVVSPVPLRLGTAAYLTLQLPSGAGHVAATATVAWNTAAPPWRMGFAFARSGGEERARQVRTLLDANPRLGRRPPPLRPSARLRLGTPPDPCPVFTRDERVVLRAARDALAARELFGRHAVRAVELRRALQGLMLHGWVQTGAPRATDRRWSAVLAEAISTGGGRATRDRPADGAGYRPLRGRRAQAFVDLARAESAEGHDASAVEWLQAALAASPEDPFILAALDALTVGHARG
;
A
#
# COMPACT_ATOMS: atom_id res chain seq x y z
N MET A 1 -10.62 25.57 -7.46
CA MET A 1 -9.97 24.53 -8.28
C MET A 1 -8.75 23.98 -7.56
N ARG A 2 -8.77 22.72 -7.11
CA ARG A 2 -7.56 22.00 -6.69
C ARG A 2 -7.38 20.85 -7.66
N GLY A 3 -6.39 20.99 -8.54
CA GLY A 3 -6.05 20.00 -9.57
C GLY A 3 -5.56 18.69 -8.97
N PHE A 4 -5.62 17.64 -9.79
CA PHE A 4 -5.00 16.33 -9.56
C PHE A 4 -3.48 16.48 -9.29
N PRO A 5 -2.86 15.52 -8.59
CA PRO A 5 -1.60 15.78 -7.89
C PRO A 5 -0.44 16.11 -8.83
N GLN A 6 0.36 17.05 -8.33
CA GLN A 6 1.65 17.53 -8.82
C GLN A 6 2.65 16.38 -8.99
N ALA A 7 3.50 16.46 -10.01
CA ALA A 7 4.50 15.43 -10.35
C ALA A 7 5.40 15.08 -9.16
N ASP A 8 5.65 13.78 -8.96
CA ASP A 8 6.49 13.26 -7.87
C ASP A 8 7.98 13.49 -8.18
N HIS A 9 8.60 14.51 -7.55
CA HIS A 9 10.00 14.91 -7.76
C HIS A 9 11.03 14.00 -7.03
N ARG A 10 10.68 12.74 -6.75
CA ARG A 10 11.60 11.82 -6.06
C ARG A 10 12.79 11.48 -6.95
N ARG A 11 13.99 11.48 -6.35
CA ARG A 11 15.26 11.19 -7.04
C ARG A 11 15.44 9.71 -7.36
N ASP A 12 14.94 8.85 -6.48
CA ASP A 12 15.05 7.39 -6.62
C ASP A 12 13.66 6.74 -6.70
N PRO A 13 13.47 5.75 -7.58
CA PRO A 13 12.26 4.95 -7.59
C PRO A 13 12.15 4.17 -6.27
N ARG A 14 10.96 4.21 -5.65
CA ARG A 14 10.66 3.43 -4.44
C ARG A 14 10.00 2.12 -4.83
N LEU A 15 10.68 1.02 -4.54
CA LEU A 15 10.18 -0.33 -4.75
C LEU A 15 9.29 -0.71 -3.57
N ALA A 16 8.04 -1.09 -3.84
CA ALA A 16 7.18 -1.65 -2.83
C ALA A 16 7.76 -3.00 -2.37
N VAL A 17 8.09 -3.12 -1.09
CA VAL A 17 8.61 -4.35 -0.50
C VAL A 17 7.84 -4.65 0.78
N SER A 18 7.76 -5.91 1.17
CA SER A 18 7.32 -6.34 2.51
C SER A 18 8.48 -7.08 3.16
N ALA A 19 9.37 -6.31 3.79
CA ALA A 19 10.67 -6.78 4.25
C ALA A 19 10.77 -6.67 5.78
N PRO A 20 11.06 -7.79 6.50
CA PRO A 20 11.40 -7.73 7.90
C PRO A 20 12.61 -6.82 8.11
N ALA A 21 12.53 -5.99 9.14
CA ALA A 21 13.58 -5.05 9.46
C ALA A 21 13.72 -4.86 10.96
N VAL A 22 14.89 -4.39 11.36
CA VAL A 22 15.22 -4.00 12.72
C VAL A 22 15.50 -2.52 12.72
N LEU A 23 14.79 -1.79 13.57
CA LEU A 23 15.00 -0.38 13.85
C LEU A 23 15.69 -0.24 15.20
N ALA A 24 16.88 0.36 15.22
CA ALA A 24 17.58 0.73 16.44
C ALA A 24 17.72 2.25 16.52
N ALA A 25 17.25 2.84 17.61
CA ALA A 25 17.39 4.26 17.92
C ALA A 25 17.83 4.42 19.38
N SER A 26 18.03 5.66 19.83
CA SER A 26 18.53 5.95 21.19
C SER A 26 17.62 5.38 22.29
N ASP A 27 16.33 5.24 22.01
CA ASP A 27 15.27 4.81 22.91
C ASP A 27 14.99 3.30 22.86
N GLY A 28 15.71 2.54 22.02
CA GLY A 28 15.59 1.08 21.98
C GLY A 28 15.77 0.45 20.60
N ARG A 29 15.35 -0.81 20.52
CA ARG A 29 15.41 -1.64 19.32
C ARG A 29 14.08 -2.35 19.12
N TRP A 30 13.54 -2.31 17.90
CA TRP A 30 12.24 -2.88 17.55
C TRP A 30 12.31 -3.63 16.24
N ASP A 31 11.57 -4.74 16.18
CA ASP A 31 11.24 -5.39 14.94
C ASP A 31 10.14 -4.60 14.23
N VAL A 32 10.39 -4.27 12.97
CA VAL A 32 9.54 -3.45 12.13
C VAL A 32 9.41 -4.09 10.75
N ILE A 33 8.46 -3.60 9.95
CA ILE A 33 8.31 -4.02 8.56
C ILE A 33 8.59 -2.83 7.65
N ALA A 34 9.51 -2.97 6.70
CA ALA A 34 9.68 -2.01 5.64
C ALA A 34 8.62 -2.25 4.55
N GLU A 35 7.84 -1.21 4.23
CA GLU A 35 6.78 -1.20 3.21
C GLU A 35 7.28 -0.73 1.82
N ASP A 36 8.44 -0.06 1.77
CA ASP A 36 9.13 0.29 0.53
C ASP A 36 10.64 0.46 0.75
N PHE A 37 11.40 0.40 -0.35
CA PHE A 37 12.85 0.60 -0.37
C PHE A 37 13.29 1.39 -1.60
N ALA A 38 14.20 2.34 -1.40
CA ALA A 38 14.93 3.09 -2.41
C ALA A 38 16.38 3.33 -1.96
N ALA A 39 17.26 3.70 -2.89
CA ALA A 39 18.67 3.94 -2.59
C ALA A 39 18.87 5.05 -1.52
N GLY A 40 18.02 6.08 -1.54
CA GLY A 40 18.02 7.18 -0.59
C GLY A 40 17.16 6.99 0.67
N GLY A 41 16.39 5.92 0.81
CA GLY A 41 15.54 5.75 1.99
C GLY A 41 14.50 4.64 1.90
N CYS A 42 13.75 4.45 2.97
CA CYS A 42 12.66 3.49 3.04
C CYS A 42 11.48 4.06 3.83
N ARG A 43 10.38 3.31 3.83
CA ARG A 43 9.25 3.51 4.74
C ARG A 43 9.08 2.27 5.58
N VAL A 44 8.83 2.45 6.87
CA VAL A 44 8.57 1.35 7.80
C VAL A 44 7.28 1.56 8.57
N VAL A 45 6.69 0.45 9.02
CA VAL A 45 5.66 0.42 10.06
C VAL A 45 6.32 0.05 11.38
N SER A 46 6.25 0.96 12.35
CA SER A 46 6.84 0.81 13.68
C SER A 46 5.77 0.62 14.75
N PRO A 47 6.04 -0.15 15.82
CA PRO A 47 5.18 -0.22 16.99
C PRO A 47 5.28 1.01 17.91
N VAL A 48 6.24 1.91 17.66
CA VAL A 48 6.45 3.13 18.45
C VAL A 48 6.61 4.36 17.54
N PRO A 49 6.10 5.53 17.95
CA PRO A 49 6.36 6.77 17.23
C PRO A 49 7.78 7.27 17.51
N LEU A 50 8.54 7.60 16.46
CA LEU A 50 9.78 8.38 16.58
C LEU A 50 9.56 9.81 16.09
N ARG A 51 10.30 10.76 16.67
CA ARG A 51 10.22 12.18 16.29
C ARG A 51 10.92 12.43 14.95
N LEU A 52 10.51 13.51 14.28
CA LEU A 52 11.20 13.99 13.09
C LEU A 52 12.66 14.32 13.43
N GLY A 53 13.57 13.96 12.53
CA GLY A 53 15.01 14.18 12.70
C GLY A 53 15.70 13.16 13.61
N THR A 54 14.98 12.27 14.31
CA THR A 54 15.59 11.21 15.12
C THR A 54 16.53 10.36 14.25
N ALA A 55 17.77 10.23 14.69
CA ALA A 55 18.75 9.34 14.08
C ALA A 55 18.47 7.89 14.49
N ALA A 56 18.60 6.98 13.53
CA ALA A 56 18.39 5.56 13.73
C ALA A 56 19.35 4.75 12.86
N TYR A 57 19.50 3.48 13.23
CA TYR A 57 20.14 2.46 12.41
C TYR A 57 19.09 1.45 11.99
N LEU A 58 19.02 1.18 10.69
CA LEU A 58 18.05 0.27 10.09
C LEU A 58 18.79 -0.91 9.45
N THR A 59 18.33 -2.12 9.78
CA THR A 59 18.72 -3.35 9.09
C THR A 59 17.51 -3.97 8.42
N LEU A 60 17.50 -4.09 7.09
CA LEU A 60 16.38 -4.66 6.32
C LEU A 60 16.83 -5.98 5.69
N GLN A 61 15.98 -7.00 5.76
CA GLN A 61 16.15 -8.24 5.00
C GLN A 61 15.36 -8.14 3.70
N LEU A 62 16.04 -7.86 2.59
CA LEU A 62 15.37 -7.68 1.32
C LEU A 62 14.92 -9.04 0.75
N PRO A 63 13.85 -9.05 -0.07
CA PRO A 63 13.44 -10.24 -0.81
C PRO A 63 14.58 -10.81 -1.69
N SER A 64 14.45 -12.10 -1.99
CA SER A 64 15.44 -13.00 -2.61
C SER A 64 16.46 -12.33 -3.55
N GLY A 65 17.75 -12.54 -3.25
CA GLY A 65 18.89 -12.19 -4.10
C GLY A 65 19.51 -10.81 -3.86
N ALA A 66 18.80 -9.88 -3.21
CA ALA A 66 19.30 -8.52 -2.97
C ALA A 66 20.10 -8.33 -1.66
N GLY A 67 20.15 -9.36 -0.82
CA GLY A 67 20.89 -9.34 0.45
C GLY A 67 20.21 -8.53 1.55
N HIS A 68 20.99 -8.06 2.51
CA HIS A 68 20.51 -7.21 3.59
C HIS A 68 21.00 -5.78 3.41
N VAL A 69 20.18 -4.81 3.82
CA VAL A 69 20.55 -3.40 3.87
C VAL A 69 20.86 -3.06 5.31
N ALA A 70 22.00 -2.43 5.57
CA ALA A 70 22.30 -1.85 6.88
C ALA A 70 22.67 -0.37 6.68
N ALA A 71 21.91 0.55 7.27
CA ALA A 71 22.06 1.97 7.00
C ALA A 71 21.78 2.82 8.24
N THR A 72 22.61 3.85 8.43
CA THR A 72 22.24 4.99 9.28
C THR A 72 21.20 5.82 8.55
N ALA A 73 20.21 6.29 9.29
CA ALA A 73 19.05 6.97 8.74
C ALA A 73 18.50 8.04 9.69
N THR A 74 17.72 8.95 9.16
CA THR A 74 16.96 9.94 9.94
C THR A 74 15.48 9.88 9.61
N VAL A 75 14.63 10.08 10.61
CA VAL A 75 13.18 10.17 10.42
C VAL A 75 12.86 11.43 9.62
N ALA A 76 12.42 11.26 8.37
CA ALA A 76 12.08 12.35 7.46
C ALA A 76 10.60 12.76 7.55
N TRP A 77 9.71 11.81 7.88
CA TRP A 77 8.30 12.06 8.15
C TRP A 77 7.72 10.91 8.98
N ASN A 78 6.61 11.16 9.68
CA ASN A 78 5.85 10.14 10.39
C ASN A 78 4.33 10.39 10.29
N THR A 79 3.51 9.37 10.57
CA THR A 79 2.06 9.55 10.75
C THR A 79 1.72 9.89 12.20
N ALA A 80 0.70 10.71 12.40
CA ALA A 80 0.26 11.17 13.72
C ALA A 80 -0.45 10.09 14.56
N ALA A 81 -0.88 8.98 13.94
CA ALA A 81 -1.65 7.93 14.60
C ALA A 81 -1.12 6.52 14.24
N PRO A 82 -1.38 5.52 15.11
CA PRO A 82 -1.11 4.11 14.81
C PRO A 82 -1.91 3.58 13.61
N PRO A 83 -1.38 2.61 12.84
CA PRO A 83 -0.01 2.11 12.91
C PRO A 83 0.98 3.20 12.44
N TRP A 84 2.03 3.44 13.23
CA TRP A 84 2.96 4.52 12.97
C TRP A 84 3.80 4.17 11.74
N ARG A 85 3.56 4.91 10.67
CA ARG A 85 4.37 4.85 9.46
C ARG A 85 5.40 5.96 9.51
N MET A 86 6.62 5.60 9.19
CA MET A 86 7.74 6.54 9.20
C MET A 86 8.55 6.40 7.94
N GLY A 87 8.86 7.54 7.32
CA GLY A 87 9.84 7.62 6.26
C GLY A 87 11.21 7.86 6.84
N PHE A 88 12.18 7.04 6.42
CA PHE A 88 13.58 7.20 6.77
C PHE A 88 14.36 7.66 5.55
N ALA A 89 15.19 8.69 5.73
CA ALA A 89 16.20 9.10 4.76
C ALA A 89 17.53 8.48 5.17
N PHE A 90 18.16 7.73 4.27
CA PHE A 90 19.46 7.14 4.54
C PHE A 90 20.57 8.20 4.48
N ALA A 91 21.60 8.03 5.30
CA ALA A 91 22.82 8.82 5.18
C ALA A 91 23.44 8.62 3.80
N ARG A 92 24.17 9.62 3.30
CA ARG A 92 24.76 9.55 1.95
C ARG A 92 25.82 8.45 1.80
N SER A 93 26.48 8.06 2.89
CA SER A 93 27.42 6.93 2.90
C SER A 93 26.72 5.62 2.52
N GLY A 94 27.35 4.84 1.65
CA GLY A 94 26.80 3.57 1.15
C GLY A 94 25.74 3.70 0.06
N GLY A 95 25.55 4.90 -0.54
CA GLY A 95 24.55 5.13 -1.58
C GLY A 95 24.73 4.26 -2.82
N GLU A 96 25.97 4.05 -3.28
CA GLU A 96 26.27 3.20 -4.45
C GLU A 96 25.90 1.73 -4.23
N GLU A 97 26.17 1.20 -3.03
CA GLU A 97 25.80 -0.16 -2.66
C GLU A 97 24.28 -0.32 -2.63
N ARG A 98 23.57 0.63 -2.01
CA ARG A 98 22.10 0.60 -2.01
C ARG A 98 21.52 0.74 -3.41
N ALA A 99 22.15 1.53 -4.29
CA ALA A 99 21.76 1.60 -5.69
C ALA A 99 22.00 0.28 -6.44
N ARG A 100 23.09 -0.45 -6.14
CA ARG A 100 23.30 -1.83 -6.63
C ARG A 100 22.18 -2.76 -6.15
N GLN A 101 21.85 -2.71 -4.86
CA GLN A 101 20.78 -3.53 -4.28
C GLN A 101 19.41 -3.25 -4.90
N VAL A 102 19.08 -1.99 -5.20
CA VAL A 102 17.86 -1.63 -5.94
C VAL A 102 17.84 -2.28 -7.32
N ARG A 103 18.96 -2.27 -8.06
CA ARG A 103 19.05 -2.92 -9.37
C ARG A 103 18.88 -4.44 -9.25
N THR A 104 19.58 -5.07 -8.31
CA THR A 104 19.43 -6.52 -8.05
C THR A 104 17.98 -6.90 -7.72
N LEU A 105 17.28 -6.09 -6.92
CA LEU A 105 15.86 -6.29 -6.63
C LEU A 105 15.00 -6.22 -7.90
N LEU A 106 15.25 -5.24 -8.76
CA LEU A 106 14.53 -5.07 -10.02
C LEU A 106 14.81 -6.22 -10.99
N ASP A 107 16.05 -6.68 -11.07
CA ASP A 107 16.44 -7.80 -11.94
C ASP A 107 15.77 -9.10 -11.47
N ALA A 108 15.76 -9.36 -10.16
CA ALA A 108 15.09 -10.52 -9.57
C ALA A 108 13.55 -10.39 -9.61
N ASN A 109 13.02 -9.17 -9.57
CA ASN A 109 11.58 -8.90 -9.53
C ASN A 109 11.20 -7.77 -10.50
N PRO A 110 11.19 -8.02 -11.82
CA PRO A 110 10.97 -6.97 -12.82
C PRO A 110 9.62 -6.25 -12.71
N ARG A 111 8.65 -6.83 -11.99
CA ARG A 111 7.34 -6.22 -11.73
C ARG A 111 7.40 -5.08 -10.72
N LEU A 112 8.40 -5.04 -9.82
CA LEU A 112 8.52 -3.98 -8.80
C LEU A 112 8.83 -2.61 -9.41
N GLY A 113 9.47 -2.57 -10.57
CA GLY A 113 9.75 -1.34 -11.32
C GLY A 113 8.63 -0.94 -12.30
N ARG A 114 7.55 -1.74 -12.38
CA ARG A 114 6.43 -1.44 -13.28
C ARG A 114 5.35 -0.69 -12.51
N ARG A 115 4.65 0.18 -13.22
CA ARG A 115 3.41 0.76 -12.72
C ARG A 115 2.43 -0.37 -12.37
N PRO A 116 1.75 -0.31 -11.22
CA PRO A 116 0.70 -1.28 -10.92
C PRO A 116 -0.36 -1.25 -12.03
N PRO A 117 -0.96 -2.40 -12.41
CA PRO A 117 -2.01 -2.40 -13.41
C PRO A 117 -3.27 -1.67 -12.89
N PRO A 118 -4.12 -1.16 -13.79
CA PRO A 118 -5.37 -0.49 -13.41
C PRO A 118 -6.28 -1.41 -12.60
N LEU A 119 -6.81 -0.88 -11.50
CA LEU A 119 -7.70 -1.63 -10.62
C LEU A 119 -9.16 -1.24 -10.88
N ARG A 120 -9.83 -2.00 -11.75
CA ARG A 120 -11.26 -1.77 -12.03
C ARG A 120 -12.14 -2.19 -10.84
N PRO A 121 -13.20 -1.45 -10.49
CA PRO A 121 -14.14 -1.82 -9.42
C PRO A 121 -14.74 -3.22 -9.58
N SER A 122 -15.01 -3.64 -10.81
CA SER A 122 -15.60 -4.93 -11.15
C SER A 122 -14.59 -6.08 -11.20
N ALA A 123 -13.29 -5.78 -11.19
CA ALA A 123 -12.26 -6.81 -11.29
C ALA A 123 -12.29 -7.74 -10.07
N ARG A 124 -12.42 -9.04 -10.33
CA ARG A 124 -12.31 -10.06 -9.29
C ARG A 124 -10.84 -10.29 -8.92
N LEU A 125 -10.59 -10.34 -7.62
CA LEU A 125 -9.29 -10.68 -7.06
C LEU A 125 -9.14 -12.20 -7.07
N ARG A 126 -7.92 -12.67 -7.31
CA ARG A 126 -7.56 -14.09 -7.19
C ARG A 126 -6.15 -14.24 -6.68
N LEU A 127 -5.88 -15.37 -6.04
CA LEU A 127 -4.53 -15.72 -5.61
C LEU A 127 -3.67 -16.05 -6.84
N GLY A 128 -2.43 -15.57 -6.82
CA GLY A 128 -1.41 -15.81 -7.83
C GLY A 128 -0.45 -16.91 -7.41
N THR A 129 0.83 -16.72 -7.67
CA THR A 129 1.88 -17.68 -7.25
C THR A 129 2.15 -17.49 -5.75
N PRO A 130 2.11 -18.56 -4.92
CA PRO A 130 2.45 -18.44 -3.51
C PRO A 130 3.94 -18.11 -3.31
N PRO A 131 4.28 -17.33 -2.28
CA PRO A 131 5.67 -17.02 -1.97
C PRO A 131 6.44 -18.24 -1.48
N ASP A 132 7.74 -18.26 -1.76
CA ASP A 132 8.70 -19.24 -1.24
C ASP A 132 10.05 -18.54 -0.96
N PRO A 133 10.48 -18.40 0.31
CA PRO A 133 9.76 -18.77 1.54
C PRO A 133 8.56 -17.86 1.83
N CYS A 134 7.65 -18.30 2.70
CA CYS A 134 6.47 -17.53 3.09
C CYS A 134 6.85 -16.33 4.00
N PRO A 135 6.51 -15.07 3.63
CA PRO A 135 6.78 -13.91 4.44
C PRO A 135 5.74 -13.74 5.55
N VAL A 136 6.06 -12.90 6.53
CA VAL A 136 5.09 -12.47 7.55
C VAL A 136 4.15 -11.43 6.95
N PHE A 137 2.86 -11.79 6.82
CA PHE A 137 1.85 -10.87 6.32
C PHE A 137 1.28 -9.95 7.40
N THR A 138 1.13 -8.68 7.04
CA THR A 138 0.43 -7.67 7.83
C THR A 138 -1.07 -8.00 7.96
N ARG A 139 -1.77 -7.28 8.86
CA ARG A 139 -3.23 -7.43 9.00
C ARG A 139 -3.98 -7.12 7.69
N ASP A 140 -3.53 -6.14 6.94
CA ASP A 140 -4.17 -5.68 5.71
C ASP A 140 -3.94 -6.63 4.54
N GLU A 141 -2.71 -7.09 4.36
CA GLU A 141 -2.40 -8.12 3.36
C GLU A 141 -3.23 -9.38 3.60
N ARG A 142 -3.41 -9.80 4.86
CA ARG A 142 -4.27 -10.95 5.20
C ARG A 142 -5.74 -10.74 4.85
N VAL A 143 -6.26 -9.51 4.96
CA VAL A 143 -7.63 -9.20 4.51
C VAL A 143 -7.72 -9.30 2.99
N VAL A 144 -6.74 -8.77 2.26
CA VAL A 144 -6.71 -8.85 0.79
C VAL A 144 -6.56 -10.28 0.31
N LEU A 145 -5.67 -11.08 0.91
CA LEU A 145 -5.47 -12.50 0.57
C LEU A 145 -6.75 -13.32 0.78
N ARG A 146 -7.51 -13.06 1.85
CA ARG A 146 -8.84 -13.67 2.05
C ARG A 146 -9.84 -13.25 0.98
N ALA A 147 -9.90 -11.96 0.65
CA ALA A 147 -10.77 -11.47 -0.42
C ALA A 147 -10.42 -12.09 -1.78
N ALA A 148 -9.13 -12.31 -2.06
CA ALA A 148 -8.64 -12.97 -3.26
C ALA A 148 -8.96 -14.48 -3.27
N ARG A 149 -8.88 -15.16 -2.13
CA ARG A 149 -9.32 -16.55 -1.99
C ARG A 149 -10.82 -16.69 -2.28
N ASP A 150 -11.61 -15.75 -1.77
CA ASP A 150 -13.07 -15.75 -1.90
C ASP A 150 -13.55 -15.12 -3.23
N ALA A 151 -12.63 -14.80 -4.13
CA ALA A 151 -12.88 -14.23 -5.46
C ALA A 151 -13.74 -12.95 -5.46
N LEU A 152 -13.60 -12.11 -4.43
CA LEU A 152 -14.34 -10.85 -4.31
C LEU A 152 -13.95 -9.86 -5.41
N ALA A 153 -14.91 -9.05 -5.86
CA ALA A 153 -14.62 -7.89 -6.69
C ALA A 153 -13.92 -6.81 -5.87
N ALA A 154 -13.05 -6.01 -6.50
CA ALA A 154 -12.34 -4.91 -5.84
C ALA A 154 -13.31 -3.96 -5.12
N ARG A 155 -14.44 -3.61 -5.74
CA ARG A 155 -15.48 -2.76 -5.13
C ARG A 155 -16.07 -3.34 -3.85
N GLU A 156 -16.17 -4.66 -3.75
CA GLU A 156 -16.72 -5.34 -2.58
C GLU A 156 -15.71 -5.31 -1.43
N LEU A 157 -14.44 -5.56 -1.71
CA LEU A 157 -13.34 -5.44 -0.74
C LEU A 157 -13.34 -4.03 -0.11
N PHE A 158 -13.26 -2.99 -0.93
CA PHE A 158 -13.19 -1.61 -0.42
C PHE A 158 -14.51 -1.14 0.17
N GLY A 159 -15.65 -1.59 -0.37
CA GLY A 159 -16.97 -1.28 0.17
C GLY A 159 -17.16 -1.82 1.59
N ARG A 160 -16.77 -3.08 1.84
CA ARG A 160 -16.85 -3.73 3.17
C ARG A 160 -15.89 -3.12 4.20
N HIS A 161 -14.80 -2.52 3.73
CA HIS A 161 -13.73 -1.99 4.58
C HIS A 161 -13.44 -0.51 4.30
N ALA A 162 -14.49 0.29 4.05
CA ALA A 162 -14.36 1.67 3.59
C ALA A 162 -13.44 2.55 4.48
N VAL A 163 -13.45 2.35 5.80
CA VAL A 163 -12.60 3.08 6.76
C VAL A 163 -11.09 2.82 6.53
N ARG A 164 -10.74 1.67 5.95
CA ARG A 164 -9.35 1.21 5.76
C ARG A 164 -9.01 1.07 4.27
N ALA A 165 -9.76 1.74 3.40
CA ALA A 165 -9.64 1.54 1.96
C ALA A 165 -8.26 1.92 1.41
N VAL A 166 -7.63 2.96 1.97
CA VAL A 166 -6.29 3.41 1.58
C VAL A 166 -5.23 2.37 1.95
N GLU A 167 -5.28 1.83 3.17
CA GLU A 167 -4.36 0.79 3.65
C GLU A 167 -4.53 -0.50 2.84
N LEU A 168 -5.78 -0.92 2.59
CA LEU A 168 -6.07 -2.11 1.80
C LEU A 168 -5.65 -1.95 0.34
N ARG A 169 -5.74 -0.74 -0.23
CA ARG A 169 -5.29 -0.46 -1.59
C ARG A 169 -3.78 -0.66 -1.68
N ARG A 170 -3.03 -0.11 -0.73
CA ARG A 170 -1.57 -0.27 -0.67
C ARG A 170 -1.18 -1.73 -0.51
N ALA A 171 -1.83 -2.45 0.41
CA ALA A 171 -1.61 -3.88 0.59
C ALA A 171 -1.90 -4.66 -0.70
N LEU A 172 -3.03 -4.38 -1.36
CA LEU A 172 -3.38 -5.02 -2.64
C LEU A 172 -2.34 -4.73 -3.73
N GLN A 173 -1.91 -3.48 -3.89
CA GLN A 173 -0.89 -3.12 -4.86
C GLN A 173 0.44 -3.84 -4.59
N GLY A 174 0.89 -3.90 -3.33
CA GLY A 174 2.10 -4.65 -2.95
C GLY A 174 1.98 -6.13 -3.33
N LEU A 175 0.88 -6.78 -2.93
CA LEU A 175 0.62 -8.18 -3.27
C LEU A 175 0.53 -8.42 -4.79
N MET A 176 -0.01 -7.46 -5.56
CA MET A 176 -0.08 -7.53 -7.02
C MET A 176 1.28 -7.36 -7.69
N LEU A 177 2.12 -6.46 -7.18
CA LEU A 177 3.48 -6.26 -7.68
C LEU A 177 4.35 -7.51 -7.45
N HIS A 178 4.17 -8.18 -6.31
CA HIS A 178 4.78 -9.48 -6.04
C HIS A 178 4.15 -10.64 -6.84
N GLY A 179 2.99 -10.43 -7.47
CA GLY A 179 2.27 -11.46 -8.22
C GLY A 179 1.56 -12.50 -7.36
N TRP A 180 1.44 -12.25 -6.05
CA TRP A 180 0.74 -13.10 -5.09
C TRP A 180 -0.78 -12.89 -5.14
N VAL A 181 -1.22 -11.72 -5.59
CA VAL A 181 -2.61 -11.44 -5.95
C VAL A 181 -2.67 -10.96 -7.39
N GLN A 182 -3.72 -11.33 -8.10
CA GLN A 182 -3.96 -10.93 -9.49
C GLN A 182 -5.43 -10.55 -9.66
N THR A 183 -5.75 -9.84 -10.73
CA THR A 183 -7.13 -9.66 -11.19
C THR A 183 -7.48 -10.68 -12.27
N GLY A 184 -8.74 -11.06 -12.38
CA GLY A 184 -9.25 -11.90 -13.47
C GLY A 184 -10.28 -12.93 -13.01
N ALA A 185 -10.67 -13.81 -13.93
CA ALA A 185 -11.62 -14.87 -13.64
C ALA A 185 -11.10 -15.80 -12.51
N PRO A 186 -11.99 -16.31 -11.64
CA PRO A 186 -11.61 -17.31 -10.64
C PRO A 186 -10.91 -18.49 -11.30
N ARG A 187 -9.81 -18.94 -10.70
CA ARG A 187 -9.08 -20.15 -11.11
C ARG A 187 -8.87 -21.03 -9.89
N ALA A 188 -8.63 -22.32 -10.12
CA ALA A 188 -8.27 -23.23 -9.04
C ALA A 188 -7.06 -22.67 -8.28
N THR A 189 -7.21 -22.54 -6.97
CA THR A 189 -6.15 -22.05 -6.09
C THR A 189 -5.06 -23.11 -5.98
N ASP A 190 -3.79 -22.70 -6.12
CA ASP A 190 -2.66 -23.58 -5.85
C ASP A 190 -2.76 -24.12 -4.42
N ARG A 191 -2.65 -25.45 -4.25
CA ARG A 191 -2.75 -26.11 -2.94
C ARG A 191 -1.74 -25.57 -1.92
N ARG A 192 -0.60 -25.04 -2.38
CA ARG A 192 0.41 -24.41 -1.51
C ARG A 192 -0.13 -23.17 -0.78
N TRP A 193 -1.11 -22.47 -1.34
CA TRP A 193 -1.78 -21.37 -0.63
C TRP A 193 -2.52 -21.83 0.63
N SER A 194 -2.95 -23.10 0.71
CA SER A 194 -3.61 -23.62 1.91
C SER A 194 -2.69 -23.53 3.14
N ALA A 195 -1.41 -23.88 2.98
CA ALA A 195 -0.42 -23.78 4.05
C ALA A 195 -0.14 -22.30 4.41
N VAL A 196 0.10 -21.47 3.39
CA VAL A 196 0.36 -20.03 3.55
C VAL A 196 -0.78 -19.31 4.28
N LEU A 197 -2.03 -19.60 3.92
CA LEU A 197 -3.20 -18.99 4.54
C LEU A 197 -3.46 -19.53 5.96
N ALA A 198 -3.20 -20.82 6.21
CA ALA A 198 -3.31 -21.41 7.55
C ALA A 198 -2.30 -20.77 8.52
N GLU A 199 -1.06 -20.57 8.07
CA GLU A 199 0.00 -19.90 8.82
C GLU A 199 -0.35 -18.42 9.06
N ALA A 200 -0.78 -17.71 8.01
CA ALA A 200 -1.18 -16.30 8.11
C ALA A 200 -2.34 -16.06 9.08
N ILE A 201 -3.27 -17.02 9.23
CA ILE A 201 -4.39 -16.95 10.19
C ILE A 201 -3.91 -17.23 11.62
N SER A 202 -2.95 -18.14 11.81
CA SER A 202 -2.45 -18.57 13.12
C SER A 202 -1.60 -17.49 13.80
N THR A 203 -0.79 -16.74 13.05
CA THR A 203 0.07 -15.65 13.57
C THR A 203 -0.70 -14.33 13.81
N GLY A 204 -2.03 -14.40 13.99
CA GLY A 204 -2.92 -13.26 14.25
C GLY A 204 -3.25 -12.99 15.72
N GLY A 205 -2.73 -13.82 16.64
CA GLY A 205 -3.06 -13.82 18.08
C GLY A 205 -2.29 -12.84 18.98
N GLY A 206 -1.78 -11.72 18.46
CA GLY A 206 -1.17 -10.68 19.27
C GLY A 206 -2.21 -9.68 19.78
N ARG A 207 -2.54 -9.78 21.09
CA ARG A 207 -3.41 -8.92 21.92
C ARG A 207 -4.00 -7.67 21.22
N ALA A 208 -5.31 -7.73 20.99
CA ALA A 208 -6.13 -6.54 20.76
C ALA A 208 -6.15 -5.66 22.02
N THR A 209 -5.53 -4.50 21.98
CA THR A 209 -5.86 -3.41 22.90
C THR A 209 -7.20 -2.81 22.49
N ARG A 210 -8.24 -3.15 23.25
CA ARG A 210 -9.49 -2.37 23.31
C ARG A 210 -9.20 -1.10 24.11
N ASP A 211 -9.37 0.07 23.49
CA ASP A 211 -10.51 0.97 23.67
C ASP A 211 -10.17 2.43 23.34
N ARG A 212 -11.18 3.13 22.83
CA ARG A 212 -11.24 4.57 22.46
C ARG A 212 -11.47 5.43 23.72
N PRO A 213 -11.28 6.78 23.74
CA PRO A 213 -12.05 7.78 22.94
C PRO A 213 -11.15 8.84 22.25
N ALA A 214 -11.45 9.31 21.02
CA ALA A 214 -12.24 10.51 20.65
C ALA A 214 -11.69 11.84 21.19
N ASP A 215 -10.98 12.60 20.36
CA ASP A 215 -11.38 13.97 19.97
C ASP A 215 -10.39 14.60 18.97
N GLY A 216 -10.97 15.21 17.93
CA GLY A 216 -10.27 15.83 16.81
C GLY A 216 -11.32 16.46 15.91
N ALA A 217 -11.76 17.66 16.30
CA ALA A 217 -12.66 18.49 15.52
C ALA A 217 -12.08 18.75 14.13
N GLY A 218 -12.89 18.56 13.09
CA GLY A 218 -12.58 18.97 11.72
C GLY A 218 -12.97 17.93 10.68
N TYR A 219 -14.11 18.18 10.04
CA TYR A 219 -14.63 17.52 8.83
C TYR A 219 -15.60 16.34 9.04
N ARG A 220 -16.90 16.67 9.10
CA ARG A 220 -17.97 15.76 8.65
C ARG A 220 -17.95 15.78 7.12
N PRO A 221 -17.54 14.73 6.41
CA PRO A 221 -17.72 14.70 4.97
C PRO A 221 -19.23 14.75 4.69
N LEU A 222 -19.65 15.61 3.75
CA LEU A 222 -21.03 15.64 3.22
C LEU A 222 -21.44 14.30 2.59
N ARG A 223 -20.48 13.39 2.37
CA ARG A 223 -20.64 12.08 1.75
C ARG A 223 -20.38 10.93 2.71
N GLY A 224 -21.13 9.84 2.55
CA GLY A 224 -20.95 8.62 3.34
C GLY A 224 -19.55 8.01 3.21
N ARG A 225 -19.08 7.30 4.24
CA ARG A 225 -17.71 6.72 4.29
C ARG A 225 -17.36 5.86 3.09
N ARG A 226 -18.34 5.14 2.53
CA ARG A 226 -18.18 4.29 1.35
C ARG A 226 -17.96 5.11 0.06
N ALA A 227 -18.75 6.16 -0.15
CA ALA A 227 -18.56 7.07 -1.28
C ALA A 227 -17.21 7.79 -1.19
N GLN A 228 -16.80 8.20 0.02
CA GLN A 228 -15.48 8.76 0.28
C GLN A 228 -14.35 7.82 -0.15
N ALA A 229 -14.40 6.56 0.27
CA ALA A 229 -13.41 5.56 -0.10
C ALA A 229 -13.28 5.41 -1.63
N PHE A 230 -14.40 5.33 -2.35
CA PHE A 230 -14.39 5.19 -3.81
C PHE A 230 -13.82 6.41 -4.53
N VAL A 231 -14.08 7.63 -4.05
CA VAL A 231 -13.43 8.83 -4.59
C VAL A 231 -11.93 8.83 -4.32
N ASP A 232 -11.48 8.39 -3.15
CA ASP A 232 -10.05 8.31 -2.86
C ASP A 232 -9.35 7.28 -3.76
N LEU A 233 -10.03 6.17 -4.10
CA LEU A 233 -9.56 5.22 -5.11
C LEU A 233 -9.51 5.85 -6.51
N ALA A 234 -10.53 6.60 -6.92
CA ALA A 234 -10.54 7.29 -8.21
C ALA A 234 -9.38 8.28 -8.35
N ARG A 235 -9.11 9.08 -7.31
CA ARG A 235 -7.96 9.99 -7.28
C ARG A 235 -6.64 9.25 -7.42
N ALA A 236 -6.51 8.11 -6.74
CA ALA A 236 -5.32 7.30 -6.82
C ALA A 236 -5.15 6.64 -8.20
N GLU A 237 -6.21 6.18 -8.86
CA GLU A 237 -6.15 5.70 -10.25
C GLU A 237 -5.77 6.80 -11.23
N SER A 238 -6.33 8.01 -11.10
CA SER A 238 -6.00 9.13 -12.00
C SER A 238 -4.57 9.66 -11.78
N ALA A 239 -4.07 9.68 -10.54
CA ALA A 239 -2.65 9.93 -10.27
C ALA A 239 -1.75 8.86 -10.92
N GLU A 240 -2.26 7.63 -11.00
CA GLU A 240 -1.68 6.54 -11.77
C GLU A 240 -2.11 6.55 -13.25
N GLY A 241 -2.58 7.66 -13.81
CA GLY A 241 -2.92 7.81 -15.23
C GLY A 241 -3.94 6.79 -15.76
N HIS A 242 -4.68 6.12 -14.87
CA HIS A 242 -5.68 5.13 -15.20
C HIS A 242 -7.08 5.76 -15.19
N ASP A 243 -7.26 6.79 -16.01
CA ASP A 243 -8.47 7.62 -15.97
C ASP A 243 -9.76 6.84 -16.23
N ALA A 244 -9.72 5.82 -17.09
CA ALA A 244 -10.87 4.92 -17.27
C ALA A 244 -11.28 4.21 -15.97
N SER A 245 -10.31 3.71 -15.20
CA SER A 245 -10.59 3.10 -13.89
C SER A 245 -10.98 4.15 -12.85
N ALA A 246 -10.43 5.37 -12.93
CA ALA A 246 -10.86 6.48 -12.08
C ALA A 246 -12.34 6.82 -12.30
N VAL A 247 -12.80 6.87 -13.56
CA VAL A 247 -14.22 7.07 -13.91
C VAL A 247 -15.09 5.95 -13.35
N GLU A 248 -14.70 4.68 -13.52
CA GLU A 248 -15.45 3.55 -12.95
C GLU A 248 -15.57 3.65 -11.41
N TRP A 249 -14.52 4.10 -10.71
CA TRP A 249 -14.57 4.33 -9.26
C TRP A 249 -15.46 5.50 -8.86
N LEU A 250 -15.47 6.59 -9.63
CA LEU A 250 -16.39 7.71 -9.40
C LEU A 250 -17.85 7.31 -9.65
N GLN A 251 -18.12 6.48 -10.66
CA GLN A 251 -19.45 5.92 -10.88
C GLN A 251 -19.89 5.04 -9.69
N ALA A 252 -19.00 4.22 -9.13
CA ALA A 252 -19.27 3.45 -7.92
C ALA A 252 -19.50 4.37 -6.70
N ALA A 253 -18.80 5.50 -6.62
CA ALA A 253 -18.99 6.51 -5.59
C ALA A 253 -20.36 7.19 -5.70
N LEU A 254 -20.78 7.56 -6.92
CA LEU A 254 -22.07 8.15 -7.21
C LEU A 254 -23.20 7.18 -6.84
N ALA A 255 -23.07 5.90 -7.20
CA ALA A 255 -24.04 4.87 -6.80
C ALA A 255 -24.19 4.73 -5.28
N ALA A 256 -23.15 5.07 -4.50
CA ALA A 256 -23.20 5.07 -3.04
C ALA A 256 -23.66 6.41 -2.43
N SER A 257 -23.75 7.47 -3.23
CA SER A 257 -24.18 8.82 -2.81
C SER A 257 -24.78 9.58 -4.03
N PRO A 258 -26.03 9.28 -4.41
CA PRO A 258 -26.59 9.61 -5.74
C PRO A 258 -26.69 11.08 -6.16
N GLU A 259 -26.41 12.04 -5.28
CA GLU A 259 -26.58 13.47 -5.56
C GLU A 259 -25.35 14.29 -5.11
N ASP A 260 -24.20 13.64 -4.89
CA ASP A 260 -23.00 14.34 -4.44
C ASP A 260 -22.45 15.24 -5.58
N PRO A 261 -22.55 16.59 -5.44
CA PRO A 261 -22.13 17.52 -6.49
C PRO A 261 -20.62 17.45 -6.75
N PHE A 262 -19.82 17.03 -5.76
CA PHE A 262 -18.40 16.82 -5.97
C PHE A 262 -18.13 15.65 -6.91
N ILE A 263 -18.88 14.55 -6.78
CA ILE A 263 -18.68 13.34 -7.60
C ILE A 263 -19.10 13.62 -9.04
N LEU A 264 -20.23 14.31 -9.23
CA LEU A 264 -20.71 14.73 -10.56
C LEU A 264 -19.70 15.64 -11.25
N ALA A 265 -19.22 16.70 -10.57
CA ALA A 265 -18.22 17.60 -11.14
C ALA A 265 -16.89 16.90 -11.46
N ALA A 266 -16.48 15.92 -10.64
CA ALA A 266 -15.27 15.14 -10.89
C ALA A 266 -15.41 14.20 -12.10
N LEU A 267 -16.61 13.63 -12.32
CA LEU A 267 -16.91 12.83 -13.51
C LEU A 267 -16.85 13.69 -14.77
N ASP A 268 -17.49 14.86 -14.77
CA ASP A 268 -17.48 15.79 -15.90
C ASP A 268 -16.07 16.24 -16.27
N ALA A 269 -15.22 16.52 -15.27
CA ALA A 269 -13.83 16.93 -15.52
C ALA A 269 -13.01 15.85 -16.23
N LEU A 270 -13.20 14.57 -15.87
CA LEU A 270 -12.44 13.45 -16.45
C LEU A 270 -12.98 13.01 -17.83
N THR A 271 -14.28 13.19 -18.09
CA THR A 271 -14.90 12.86 -19.39
C THR A 271 -14.67 13.94 -20.44
N VAL A 272 -14.72 15.23 -20.06
CA VAL A 272 -14.46 16.35 -20.99
C VAL A 272 -12.98 16.44 -21.40
N GLY A 273 -12.05 16.04 -20.52
CA GLY A 273 -10.62 15.95 -20.85
C GLY A 273 -10.30 14.93 -21.95
N HIS A 274 -11.09 13.86 -22.08
CA HIS A 274 -10.94 12.84 -23.13
C HIS A 274 -11.39 13.29 -24.52
N ALA A 275 -12.22 14.33 -24.63
CA ALA A 275 -12.73 14.81 -25.92
C ALA A 275 -11.77 15.78 -26.64
N ARG A 276 -10.62 16.11 -26.03
CA ARG A 276 -9.64 17.08 -26.55
C ARG A 276 -8.21 16.52 -26.71
N GLY A 277 -8.05 15.19 -26.69
CA GLY A 277 -6.78 14.49 -26.88
C GLY A 277 -6.75 13.68 -28.17
#